data_AF-F9CXU9-F1
#
_entry.id   AF-F9CXU9-F1
#
_cell.length_a   1.000
_cell.length_b   1.000
_cell.length_c   1.000
_cell.angle_alpha   90.00
_cell.angle_beta   90.00
_cell.angle_gamma   90.00
#
_symmetry.space_group_name_H-M   'P 1'
#
loop_
_entity.id
_entity.type
_entity.pdbx_description
1 polymer ?
#
loop_
_entity_poly.entity_id
_entity_poly.type
_entity_poly.pdbx_seq_one_letter_code
_entity_poly.pdbx_strand_id
1 'polypeptide(L)' 'MQPGEEDTQEPHDSDEVYFVIKGNGFLKIKNKDYEISENKMYFVEKKIPHFFHGNSKELVVLYFFSGLDS' A
#
# COMPACT_ATOMS: atom_id res chain seq x y z
N MET A 1 7.68 6.77 1.07
CA MET A 1 7.93 6.28 2.44
C MET A 1 9.41 5.97 2.60
N GLN A 2 10.11 6.70 3.46
CA GLN A 2 11.50 6.46 3.82
C GLN A 2 11.62 5.25 4.78
N PRO A 3 12.81 4.63 4.91
CA PRO A 3 13.01 3.57 5.89
C PRO A 3 12.72 4.06 7.32
N GLY A 4 11.90 3.31 8.05
CA GLY A 4 11.53 3.62 9.43
C GLY A 4 10.38 4.60 9.61
N GLU A 5 9.80 5.13 8.52
CA GLU A 5 8.51 5.81 8.60
C GLU A 5 7.40 4.80 8.93
N GLU A 6 6.34 5.28 9.57
CA GLU A 6 5.13 4.51 9.82
C GLU A 6 4.08 4.92 8.77
N ASP A 7 3.44 3.92 8.15
CA ASP A 7 2.28 4.15 7.30
C ASP A 7 1.03 4.29 8.19
N THR A 8 0.44 5.49 8.21
CA THR A 8 -0.67 5.86 9.09
C THR A 8 -2.04 5.70 8.44
N GLN A 9 -2.11 4.97 7.33
CA GLN A 9 -3.38 4.69 6.67
C GLN A 9 -4.31 3.85 7.55
N GLU A 10 -5.56 4.30 7.61
CA GLU A 10 -6.66 3.63 8.31
C GLU A 10 -7.67 3.09 7.30
N PRO A 11 -8.47 2.06 7.64
CA PRO A 11 -9.53 1.57 6.77
C PRO A 11 -10.49 2.69 6.31
N HIS A 12 -10.74 2.78 5.00
CA HIS A 12 -11.57 3.82 4.39
C HIS A 12 -12.64 3.28 3.43
N ASP A 13 -13.57 4.14 2.98
CA ASP A 13 -14.75 3.76 2.18
C ASP A 13 -14.49 3.59 0.67
N SER A 14 -13.28 3.86 0.20
CA SER A 14 -12.87 3.65 -1.19
C SER A 14 -12.09 2.35 -1.35
N ASP A 15 -12.28 1.63 -2.47
CA ASP A 15 -11.31 0.63 -2.89
C ASP A 15 -10.03 1.34 -3.34
N GLU A 16 -8.90 0.65 -3.24
CA GLU A 16 -7.60 1.21 -3.59
C GLU A 16 -6.75 0.25 -4.44
N VAL A 17 -6.06 0.82 -5.42
CA VAL A 17 -5.08 0.10 -6.24
C VAL A 17 -3.71 0.72 -6.05
N TYR A 18 -2.74 -0.08 -5.64
CA TYR A 18 -1.33 0.31 -5.55
C TYR A 18 -0.52 -0.26 -6.70
N PHE A 19 0.34 0.55 -7.31
CA PHE A 19 1.40 0.12 -8.23
C PHE A 19 2.77 0.50 -7.67
N VAL A 20 3.64 -0.49 -7.50
CA VAL A 20 4.97 -0.30 -6.90
C VAL A 20 5.94 0.20 -7.97
N ILE A 21 6.32 1.48 -7.88
CA ILE A 21 7.27 2.11 -8.80
C ILE A 21 8.70 1.69 -8.45
N LYS A 22 9.08 1.75 -7.17
CA LYS A 22 10.39 1.30 -6.66
C LYS A 22 10.36 1.05 -5.16
N GLY A 23 11.31 0.25 -4.69
CA GLY A 23 11.51 -0.04 -3.27
C GLY A 23 11.34 -1.50 -2.92
N ASN A 24 11.29 -1.79 -1.62
CA ASN A 24 11.11 -3.12 -1.06
C ASN A 24 10.30 -3.05 0.23
N GLY A 25 9.92 -4.21 0.77
CA GLY A 25 9.19 -4.32 2.03
C GLY A 25 7.97 -5.21 1.87
N PHE A 26 6.93 -4.89 2.61
CA PHE A 26 5.69 -5.65 2.63
C PHE A 26 4.49 -4.71 2.62
N LEU A 27 3.43 -5.13 1.95
CA LEU A 27 2.09 -4.60 2.14
C LEU A 27 1.32 -5.62 2.98
N LYS A 28 0.92 -5.23 4.20
CA LYS A 28 -0.01 -6.04 4.98
C LYS A 28 -1.42 -5.75 4.49
N ILE A 29 -2.18 -6.79 4.15
CA ILE A 29 -3.61 -6.69 3.83
C ILE A 29 -4.34 -7.68 4.73
N LYS A 30 -5.22 -7.19 5.61
CA LYS A 30 -5.80 -7.98 6.72
C LYS A 30 -4.68 -8.59 7.58
N ASN A 31 -4.59 -9.92 7.59
CA ASN A 31 -3.67 -10.68 8.43
C ASN A 31 -2.52 -11.30 7.62
N LYS A 32 -2.31 -10.86 6.37
CA LYS A 32 -1.31 -11.42 5.48
C LYS A 32 -0.36 -10.36 4.96
N ASP A 33 0.93 -10.66 5.08
CA ASP A 33 2.00 -9.88 4.50
C ASP A 33 2.27 -10.34 3.07
N TYR A 34 2.31 -9.36 2.15
CA TYR A 34 2.67 -9.57 0.76
C TYR A 34 3.99 -8.87 0.49
N GLU A 35 4.99 -9.63 0.08
CA GLU A 35 6.27 -9.06 -0.35
C GLU A 35 6.07 -8.22 -1.61
N ILE A 36 6.50 -6.97 -1.54
CA ILE A 36 6.41 -6.02 -2.64
C ILE A 36 7.68 -6.01 -3.47
N SER A 37 7.52 -5.79 -4.77
CA SER A 37 8.62 -5.60 -5.71
C SER A 37 8.17 -4.65 -6.81
N GLU A 38 9.15 -4.05 -7.49
CA GLU A 38 8.91 -3.22 -8.67
C GLU A 38 7.95 -3.87 -9.68
N ASN A 39 7.09 -3.05 -10.27
CA ASN A 39 6.07 -3.42 -11.26
C ASN A 39 4.96 -4.36 -10.76
N LYS A 40 4.85 -4.59 -9.45
CA LYS A 40 3.69 -5.29 -8.88
C LYS A 40 2.55 -4.32 -8.62
N MET A 41 1.33 -4.85 -8.76
CA MET A 41 0.09 -4.17 -8.45
C MET A 41 -0.67 -4.92 -7.36
N TYR A 42 -1.32 -4.18 -6.47
CA TYR A 42 -2.16 -4.69 -5.39
C TYR A 42 -3.51 -4.01 -5.44
N PHE A 43 -4.57 -4.77 -5.21
CA PHE A 43 -5.92 -4.26 -5.03
C PHE A 43 -6.35 -4.51 -3.60
N VAL A 44 -6.90 -3.48 -2.97
CA VAL A 44 -7.43 -3.52 -1.62
C VAL A 44 -8.89 -3.05 -1.65
N GLU A 45 -9.79 -3.93 -1.24
CA GLU A 45 -11.20 -3.58 -1.08
C GLU A 45 -11.37 -2.54 0.04
N LYS A 46 -12.38 -1.69 -0.08
CA LYS A 46 -12.76 -0.73 0.96
C LYS A 46 -12.93 -1.39 2.32
N LYS A 47 -12.63 -0.64 3.38
CA LYS A 47 -12.69 -1.03 4.79
C LYS A 47 -11.75 -2.17 5.17
N ILE A 48 -10.89 -2.62 4.27
CA ILE A 48 -9.88 -3.61 4.60
C ILE A 48 -8.67 -2.90 5.21
N PRO A 49 -8.25 -3.26 6.45
CA PRO A 49 -7.03 -2.70 7.03
C PRO A 49 -5.83 -3.13 6.22
N HIS A 50 -5.00 -2.16 5.88
CA HIS A 50 -3.77 -2.35 5.13
C HIS A 50 -2.77 -1.25 5.44
N PHE A 51 -1.48 -1.58 5.36
CA PHE A 51 -0.39 -0.63 5.53
C PHE A 51 0.92 -1.20 4.98
N PHE A 52 1.81 -0.32 4.50
CA PHE A 52 3.17 -0.68 4.12
C PHE A 52 4.10 -0.73 5.33
N HIS A 53 5.04 -1.68 5.34
CA HIS A 53 6.06 -1.76 6.40
C HIS A 53 7.31 -2.51 5.95
N GLY A 54 8.35 -2.45 6.80
CA GLY A 54 9.57 -3.25 6.65
C GLY A 54 10.47 -2.83 5.48
N ASN A 55 10.25 -1.66 4.88
CA ASN A 55 11.08 -1.14 3.81
C ASN A 55 12.46 -0.73 4.35
N SER A 56 13.52 -1.20 3.69
CA SER A 56 14.90 -0.79 3.99
C SER A 56 15.45 0.21 2.96
N LYS A 57 14.73 0.39 1.85
CA LYS A 57 14.94 1.42 0.84
C LYS A 57 13.73 2.35 0.81
N GLU A 58 13.90 3.52 0.19
CA GLU A 58 12.77 4.38 -0.13
C GLU A 58 11.73 3.61 -0.96
N LEU A 59 10.50 3.55 -0.45
CA LEU A 59 9.36 2.98 -1.13
C LEU A 59 8.56 4.10 -1.80
N VAL A 60 8.36 3.96 -3.12
CA VAL A 60 7.52 4.84 -3.93
C VAL A 60 6.45 4.00 -4.60
N VAL A 61 5.20 4.33 -4.30
CA VAL A 61 4.00 3.70 -4.85
C VAL A 61 3.12 4.76 -5.49
N LEU A 62 2.47 4.38 -6.57
CA LEU A 62 1.34 5.12 -7.13
C LEU A 62 0.06 4.47 -6.63
N TYR A 63 -0.90 5.25 -6.15
CA TYR A 63 -2.18 4.75 -5.71
C TYR A 63 -3.35 5.41 -6.43
N PHE A 64 -4.46 4.68 -6.54
CA PHE A 64 -5.72 5.15 -7.09
C PHE A 64 -6.86 4.74 -6.15
N PHE A 65 -7.69 5.70 -5.75
CA PHE A 65 -8.95 5.40 -5.08
C PHE A 65 -10.08 5.24 -6.09
N SER A 66 -10.93 4.23 -5.88
CA SER A 66 -12.22 4.15 -6.57
C SER A 66 -13.22 5.11 -5.93
N GLY A 67 -14.13 5.68 -6.71
CA GLY A 67 -15.23 6.47 -6.17
C GLY A 67 -15.69 7.54 -7.14
N LEU A 68 -16.71 8.29 -6.73
CA LEU A 68 -16.99 9.58 -7.36
C LEU A 68 -15.90 10.56 -6.94
N ASP A 69 -15.53 11.47 -7.84
CA ASP A 69 -14.63 12.58 -7.50
C ASP A 69 -15.18 13.29 -6.25
N SER A 70 -14.35 13.40 -5.21
CA SER A 70 -14.65 14.14 -3.98
C SER A 70 -14.85 15.62 -4.23
#